data_AF-A0A2V9ZUZ6-F1
#
_entry.id   AF-A0A2V9ZUZ6-F1
#
_cell.length_a   1.000
_cell.length_b   1.000
_cell.length_c   1.000
_cell.angle_alpha   90.00
_cell.angle_beta   90.00
_cell.angle_gamma   90.00
#
_symmetry.space_group_name_H-M   'P 1'
#
loop_
_entity.id
_entity.type
_entity.pdbx_description
1 polymer ?
#
loop_
_entity_poly.entity_id
_entity_poly.type
_entity_poly.pdbx_seq_one_letter_code
_entity_poly.pdbx_strand_id
1 'polypeptide(L)'
;MRQQRRLGRRTLGLLLIPVLAAAIPPLAASQASHSTQARHIPLAWFEDVTHKAGIVSRHHTRRFNNPYAEIMQGYTRLGAAAAVADYDRDGFEDIFVTDSCTTCKNHLYHNNGDFTFTDVAVKAGVTDGNDEENASADALWFDYNNDGFPDLLVVRFGHSILYQNMGNGTFRDVTKAAGLDRYMNAIKAIAFDYDNDGFVDLLIGCYFQPVNIFHPSTPRFFPESFENANNGGGVVVFHNNKNGTFSEVT
;
A
#
# COMPACT_ATOMS: atom_id res chain seq x y z
N MET A 1 -30.06 -57.79 26.68
CA MET A 1 -28.84 -57.60 25.86
C MET A 1 -28.06 -56.44 26.47
N ARG A 2 -27.12 -56.67 27.41
CA ARG A 2 -25.68 -56.94 27.24
C ARG A 2 -24.98 -55.99 26.24
N GLN A 3 -24.20 -55.03 26.75
CA GLN A 3 -22.73 -55.13 26.71
C GLN A 3 -22.05 -54.15 27.69
N GLN A 4 -21.05 -54.68 28.39
CA GLN A 4 -20.21 -54.05 29.41
C GLN A 4 -18.97 -53.39 28.77
N ARG A 5 -18.43 -52.33 29.39
CA ARG A 5 -16.98 -52.08 29.38
C ARG A 5 -16.48 -51.82 30.81
N ARG A 6 -15.52 -52.66 31.23
CA ARG A 6 -14.83 -52.66 32.52
C ARG A 6 -13.69 -51.62 32.50
N LEU A 7 -13.52 -50.86 33.57
CA LEU A 7 -12.22 -50.26 33.94
C LEU A 7 -11.59 -51.10 35.06
N GLY A 8 -10.37 -51.57 34.82
CA GLY A 8 -9.58 -52.33 35.78
C GLY A 8 -8.87 -51.43 36.78
N ARG A 9 -9.04 -51.71 38.08
CA ARG A 9 -8.16 -51.23 39.15
C ARG A 9 -6.95 -52.17 39.23
N ARG A 10 -5.73 -51.61 39.21
CA ARG A 10 -4.51 -52.30 39.62
C ARG A 10 -3.93 -51.60 40.85
N THR A 11 -3.97 -52.30 41.97
CA THR A 11 -3.27 -52.01 43.23
C THR A 11 -1.76 -52.25 43.04
N LEU A 12 -0.93 -51.24 43.32
CA LEU A 12 0.52 -51.37 43.41
C LEU A 12 0.90 -51.71 44.86
N GLY A 13 1.62 -52.83 45.05
CA GLY A 13 2.19 -53.23 46.33
C GLY A 13 3.49 -52.49 46.63
N LEU A 14 3.66 -52.13 47.91
CA LEU A 14 4.87 -51.55 48.48
C LEU A 14 5.94 -52.64 48.68
N LEU A 15 7.19 -52.38 48.29
CA LEU A 15 8.36 -53.13 48.74
C LEU A 15 9.48 -52.14 49.06
N LEU A 16 9.87 -52.12 50.33
CA LEU A 16 11.00 -51.36 50.88
C LEU A 16 12.33 -51.90 50.35
N ILE A 17 13.26 -51.00 50.02
CA ILE A 17 14.69 -51.27 49.84
C ILE A 17 15.47 -50.22 50.66
N PRO A 18 16.55 -50.61 51.39
CA PRO A 18 17.03 -49.91 52.57
C PRO A 18 17.89 -48.68 52.29
N VAL A 19 17.91 -47.80 53.30
CA VAL A 19 18.75 -46.61 53.42
C VAL A 19 20.21 -47.00 53.58
N LEU A 20 21.08 -46.55 52.67
CA LEU A 20 22.52 -46.52 52.86
C LEU A 20 22.94 -45.06 53.07
N ALA A 21 23.37 -44.73 54.29
CA ALA A 21 23.91 -43.41 54.63
C ALA A 21 25.29 -43.25 53.97
N ALA A 22 25.39 -42.35 53.00
CA ALA A 22 26.67 -41.89 52.45
C ALA A 22 26.92 -40.45 52.93
N ALA A 23 28.13 -40.23 53.44
CA ALA A 23 28.59 -39.02 54.11
C ALA A 23 28.41 -37.75 53.25
N ILE A 24 28.00 -36.65 53.91
CA ILE A 24 27.91 -35.31 53.32
C ILE A 24 29.33 -34.71 53.25
N PRO A 25 29.93 -34.47 52.08
CA PRO A 25 31.16 -33.69 51.98
C PRO A 25 30.87 -32.20 52.28
N PRO A 26 31.83 -31.45 52.85
CA PRO A 26 31.64 -30.04 53.17
C PRO A 26 31.42 -29.20 51.91
N LEU A 27 30.55 -28.20 52.06
CA LEU A 27 30.11 -27.28 51.02
C LEU A 27 31.30 -26.49 50.46
N ALA A 28 31.85 -26.92 49.33
CA ALA A 28 32.74 -26.07 48.55
C ALA A 28 31.86 -25.03 47.84
N ALA A 29 31.98 -23.76 48.23
CA ALA A 29 31.40 -22.65 47.52
C ALA A 29 32.06 -22.54 46.14
N SER A 30 31.50 -23.26 45.16
CA SER A 30 31.74 -22.97 43.75
C SER A 30 31.07 -21.63 43.47
N GLN A 31 31.87 -20.57 43.37
CA GLN A 31 31.46 -19.38 42.62
C GLN A 31 31.36 -19.79 41.15
N ALA A 32 30.24 -20.45 40.80
CA ALA A 32 29.78 -20.44 39.43
C ALA A 32 29.39 -19.00 39.16
N SER A 33 30.28 -18.26 38.49
CA SER A 33 29.92 -17.05 37.80
C SER A 33 28.84 -17.42 36.79
N HIS A 34 27.59 -17.25 37.18
CA HIS A 34 26.53 -17.09 36.20
C HIS A 34 26.85 -15.80 35.45
N SER A 35 27.68 -15.90 34.41
CA SER A 35 27.61 -14.96 33.31
C SER A 35 26.23 -15.17 32.70
N THR A 36 25.26 -14.42 33.20
CA THR A 36 24.00 -14.19 32.50
C THR A 36 24.35 -13.35 31.28
N GLN A 37 24.98 -13.98 30.29
CA GLN A 37 25.09 -13.41 28.97
C GLN A 37 23.68 -13.49 28.41
N ALA A 38 22.89 -12.46 28.73
CA ALA A 38 21.60 -12.25 28.12
C ALA A 38 21.84 -12.38 26.61
N ARG A 39 21.27 -13.43 26.01
CA ARG A 39 21.25 -13.59 24.56
C ARG A 39 20.69 -12.29 24.00
N HIS A 40 21.56 -11.51 23.37
CA HIS A 40 21.16 -10.32 22.64
C HIS A 40 20.39 -10.82 21.43
N ILE A 41 19.07 -10.91 21.55
CA ILE A 41 18.19 -11.12 20.39
C ILE A 41 18.21 -9.77 19.65
N PRO A 42 18.70 -9.69 18.39
CA PRO A 42 18.59 -8.46 17.63
C PRO A 42 17.10 -8.13 17.51
N LEU A 43 16.69 -7.03 18.11
CA LEU A 43 15.28 -6.69 18.35
C LEU A 43 14.58 -6.07 17.12
N ALA A 44 15.17 -6.17 15.93
CA ALA A 44 14.64 -5.56 14.73
C ALA A 44 14.47 -6.60 13.62
N TRP A 45 13.21 -6.85 13.22
CA TRP A 45 12.87 -7.59 12.00
C TRP A 45 13.02 -6.74 10.73
N PHE A 46 13.28 -5.44 10.88
CA PHE A 46 13.39 -4.48 9.80
C PHE A 46 14.61 -3.57 10.00
N GLU A 47 15.27 -3.26 8.90
CA GLU A 47 16.35 -2.27 8.80
C GLU A 47 15.93 -1.22 7.77
N ASP A 48 16.12 0.07 8.07
CA ASP A 48 15.97 1.11 7.06
C ASP A 48 17.16 1.07 6.10
N VAL A 49 16.89 0.61 4.88
CA VAL A 49 17.86 0.53 3.79
C VAL A 49 17.56 1.51 2.66
N THR A 50 16.65 2.47 2.87
CA THR A 50 16.09 3.34 1.81
C THR A 50 17.18 4.01 0.98
N HIS A 51 18.13 4.68 1.64
CA HIS A 51 19.25 5.34 0.98
C HIS A 51 20.26 4.34 0.37
N LYS A 52 20.49 3.19 1.03
CA LYS A 52 21.37 2.13 0.52
C LYS A 52 20.82 1.49 -0.76
N ALA A 53 19.49 1.40 -0.85
CA ALA A 53 18.77 0.88 -1.99
C ALA A 53 18.63 1.90 -3.13
N GLY A 54 19.13 3.13 -2.99
CA GLY A 54 19.03 4.15 -4.05
C GLY A 54 17.68 4.86 -4.14
N ILE A 55 16.76 4.60 -3.21
CA ILE A 55 15.49 5.34 -3.10
C ILE A 55 15.78 6.63 -2.33
N VAL A 56 15.76 7.76 -3.03
CA VAL A 56 16.17 9.07 -2.47
C VAL A 56 15.08 10.13 -2.48
N SER A 57 13.95 9.87 -3.17
CA SER A 57 12.88 10.85 -3.25
C SER A 57 12.19 11.02 -1.90
N ARG A 58 11.95 12.27 -1.55
CA ARG A 58 11.16 12.65 -0.39
C ARG A 58 9.81 13.14 -0.87
N HIS A 59 8.74 12.68 -0.23
CA HIS A 59 7.42 13.24 -0.49
C HIS A 59 7.35 14.72 -0.10
N HIS A 60 6.86 15.56 -1.02
CA HIS A 60 6.66 16.97 -0.77
C HIS A 60 5.19 17.30 -0.59
N THR A 61 4.92 18.11 0.44
CA THR A 61 3.57 18.60 0.73
C THR A 61 3.17 19.70 -0.24
N ARG A 62 1.90 19.71 -0.66
CA ARG A 62 1.32 20.81 -1.42
C ARG A 62 1.26 22.08 -0.58
N ARG A 63 1.42 23.24 -1.24
CA ARG A 63 1.15 24.55 -0.64
C ARG A 63 -0.06 25.17 -1.34
N PHE A 64 -1.06 25.54 -0.56
CA PHE A 64 -2.22 26.26 -1.08
C PHE A 64 -1.98 27.77 -0.97
N ASN A 65 -2.29 28.50 -2.04
CA ASN A 65 -2.17 29.96 -2.10
C ASN A 65 -3.55 30.57 -2.37
N ASN A 66 -4.45 30.48 -1.40
CA ASN A 66 -5.82 31.00 -1.47
C ASN A 66 -6.28 31.46 -0.07
N PRO A 67 -7.42 32.17 0.05
CA PRO A 67 -7.92 32.69 1.33
C PRO A 67 -8.18 31.64 2.42
N TYR A 68 -8.24 30.36 2.05
CA TYR A 68 -8.51 29.25 2.96
C TYR A 68 -7.24 28.44 3.28
N ALA A 69 -6.07 28.85 2.81
CA ALA A 69 -4.83 28.10 2.93
C ALA A 69 -4.52 27.62 4.36
N GLU A 70 -4.87 28.39 5.38
CA GLU A 70 -4.69 28.04 6.79
C GLU A 70 -5.48 26.78 7.18
N ILE A 71 -6.75 26.70 6.83
CA ILE A 71 -7.58 25.52 7.10
C ILE A 71 -7.22 24.34 6.18
N MET A 72 -6.68 24.62 4.99
CA MET A 72 -6.22 23.60 4.05
C MET A 72 -4.90 22.93 4.48
N GLN A 73 -4.18 23.45 5.49
CA GLN A 73 -2.88 22.91 5.91
C GLN A 73 -2.96 21.42 6.31
N GLY A 74 -4.08 20.99 6.89
CA GLY A 74 -4.35 19.60 7.24
C GLY A 74 -4.45 18.64 6.05
N TYR A 75 -4.62 19.16 4.84
CA TYR A 75 -4.83 18.40 3.60
C TYR A 75 -3.70 18.64 2.58
N THR A 76 -2.52 19.05 3.05
CA THR A 76 -1.36 19.32 2.18
C THR A 76 -0.62 18.05 1.75
N ARG A 77 -0.85 16.93 2.45
CA ARG A 77 -0.40 15.60 2.07
C ARG A 77 -1.57 14.85 1.45
N LEU A 78 -1.87 15.21 0.21
CA LEU A 78 -3.00 14.66 -0.54
C LEU A 78 -2.82 13.16 -0.84
N GLY A 79 -1.59 12.66 -0.82
CA GLY A 79 -1.31 11.25 -0.58
C GLY A 79 0.17 10.95 -0.61
N ALA A 80 0.55 9.78 -0.12
CA ALA A 80 1.91 9.27 -0.15
C ALA A 80 1.82 7.75 -0.37
N ALA A 81 1.59 7.37 -1.62
CA ALA A 81 1.39 5.99 -2.01
C ALA A 81 2.67 5.38 -2.56
N ALA A 82 2.80 4.08 -2.31
CA ALA A 82 3.73 3.20 -2.97
C ALA A 82 2.93 2.04 -3.56
N ALA A 83 3.18 1.70 -4.82
CA ALA A 83 2.56 0.57 -5.51
C ALA A 83 3.66 -0.29 -6.14
N VAL A 84 3.53 -1.61 -6.02
CA VAL A 84 4.57 -2.57 -6.40
C VAL A 84 4.07 -3.47 -7.53
N ALA A 85 4.87 -3.62 -8.57
CA ALA A 85 4.66 -4.58 -9.65
C ALA A 85 5.97 -4.76 -10.45
N ASP A 86 6.18 -5.96 -10.99
CA ASP A 86 7.16 -6.25 -12.06
C ASP A 86 6.61 -5.70 -13.40
N TYR A 87 6.82 -4.41 -13.67
CA TYR A 87 6.17 -3.72 -14.81
C TYR A 87 6.83 -4.06 -16.15
N ASP A 88 8.11 -4.44 -16.15
CA ASP A 88 8.86 -4.80 -17.34
C ASP A 88 9.10 -6.31 -17.50
N ARG A 89 8.61 -7.11 -16.54
CA ARG A 89 8.60 -8.58 -16.55
C ARG A 89 10.00 -9.19 -16.51
N ASP A 90 10.93 -8.52 -15.84
CA ASP A 90 12.30 -9.01 -15.67
C ASP A 90 12.46 -9.97 -14.47
N GLY A 91 11.39 -10.16 -13.69
CA GLY A 91 11.34 -11.02 -12.52
C GLY A 91 11.68 -10.31 -11.21
N PHE A 92 11.87 -8.99 -11.24
CA PHE A 92 12.08 -8.16 -10.06
C PHE A 92 10.92 -7.18 -9.87
N GLU A 93 10.49 -7.02 -8.62
CA GLU A 93 9.41 -6.08 -8.30
C GLU A 93 9.93 -4.64 -8.32
N ASP A 94 9.26 -3.77 -9.06
CA ASP A 94 9.51 -2.34 -9.14
C ASP A 94 8.54 -1.54 -8.27
N ILE A 95 8.87 -0.27 -8.02
CA ILE A 95 8.11 0.56 -7.07
C ILE A 95 7.73 1.89 -7.71
N PHE A 96 6.44 2.15 -7.86
CA PHE A 96 5.93 3.49 -8.15
C PHE A 96 5.60 4.22 -6.85
N VAL A 97 6.05 5.48 -6.72
CA VAL A 97 5.69 6.33 -5.58
C VAL A 97 5.18 7.69 -6.01
N THR A 98 4.19 8.20 -5.29
CA THR A 98 3.56 9.49 -5.60
C THR A 98 4.21 10.65 -4.86
N ASP A 99 4.10 11.86 -5.41
CA ASP A 99 4.29 13.13 -4.70
C ASP A 99 2.96 13.92 -4.64
N SER A 100 2.90 15.06 -3.95
CA SER A 100 1.70 15.92 -3.89
C SER A 100 1.97 17.39 -4.15
N CYS A 101 3.23 17.82 -4.21
CA CYS A 101 3.55 19.22 -4.47
C CYS A 101 3.26 19.58 -5.93
N THR A 102 2.79 20.80 -6.18
CA THR A 102 2.29 21.27 -7.48
C THR A 102 3.24 21.03 -8.65
N THR A 103 4.55 21.10 -8.44
CA THR A 103 5.57 20.93 -9.48
C THR A 103 6.40 19.65 -9.31
N CYS A 104 6.04 18.81 -8.35
CA CYS A 104 6.77 17.60 -8.03
C CYS A 104 6.28 16.43 -8.87
N LYS A 105 7.23 15.58 -9.26
CA LYS A 105 6.97 14.43 -10.11
C LYS A 105 6.69 13.20 -9.25
N ASN A 106 5.91 12.28 -9.81
CA ASN A 106 5.89 10.91 -9.33
C ASN A 106 7.18 10.19 -9.79
N HIS A 107 7.50 9.08 -9.13
CA HIS A 107 8.71 8.31 -9.36
C HIS A 107 8.40 6.85 -9.64
N LEU A 108 9.18 6.22 -10.50
CA LEU A 108 9.12 4.79 -10.84
C LEU A 108 10.53 4.25 -10.65
N TYR A 109 10.72 3.51 -9.57
CA TYR A 109 11.97 2.89 -9.19
C TYR A 109 12.05 1.49 -9.80
N HIS A 110 12.86 1.37 -10.84
CA HIS A 110 13.19 0.08 -11.43
C HIS A 110 14.19 -0.67 -10.54
N ASN A 111 13.91 -1.94 -10.26
CA ASN A 111 14.76 -2.78 -9.44
C ASN A 111 15.92 -3.36 -10.25
N ASN A 112 17.16 -3.00 -9.91
CA ASN A 112 18.33 -3.41 -10.68
C ASN A 112 18.74 -4.88 -10.45
N GLY A 113 18.00 -5.64 -9.62
CA GLY A 113 18.29 -7.04 -9.28
C GLY A 113 19.42 -7.25 -8.26
N ASP A 114 20.00 -6.17 -7.74
CA ASP A 114 21.11 -6.17 -6.78
C ASP A 114 20.76 -5.46 -5.45
N PHE A 115 19.45 -5.37 -5.15
CA PHE A 115 18.86 -4.63 -4.03
C PHE A 115 19.01 -3.10 -4.13
N THR A 116 19.36 -2.58 -5.31
CA THR A 116 19.31 -1.15 -5.61
C THR A 116 18.22 -0.83 -6.63
N PHE A 117 17.80 0.43 -6.66
CA PHE A 117 16.77 0.93 -7.54
C PHE A 117 17.26 2.13 -8.35
N THR A 118 16.76 2.25 -9.58
CA THR A 118 16.98 3.38 -10.48
C THR A 118 15.66 4.08 -10.75
N ASP A 119 15.56 5.39 -10.51
CA ASP A 119 14.38 6.15 -10.92
C ASP A 119 14.34 6.32 -12.44
N VAL A 120 13.37 5.66 -13.08
CA VAL A 120 13.14 5.64 -14.52
C VAL A 120 11.86 6.37 -14.92
N ALA A 121 11.16 7.08 -14.02
CA ALA A 121 9.86 7.69 -14.31
C ALA A 121 9.85 8.59 -15.57
N VAL A 122 10.91 9.40 -15.74
CA VAL A 122 11.05 10.28 -16.92
C VAL A 122 11.18 9.46 -18.20
N LYS A 123 11.98 8.39 -18.18
CA LYS A 123 12.19 7.51 -19.33
C LYS A 123 10.92 6.72 -19.65
N ALA A 124 10.21 6.26 -18.62
CA ALA A 124 8.99 5.49 -18.73
C ALA A 124 7.77 6.36 -19.12
N GLY A 125 7.82 7.67 -18.88
CA GLY A 125 6.74 8.61 -19.23
C GLY A 125 5.62 8.69 -18.19
N VAL A 126 5.92 8.42 -16.91
CA VAL A 126 4.95 8.34 -15.80
C VAL A 126 5.21 9.36 -14.69
N THR A 127 5.87 10.47 -15.01
CA THR A 127 6.19 11.51 -14.01
C THR A 127 4.99 12.35 -13.60
N ASP A 128 3.96 12.40 -14.44
CA ASP A 128 2.85 13.33 -14.23
C ASP A 128 1.94 12.84 -13.12
N GLY A 129 1.18 13.77 -12.56
CA GLY A 129 0.23 13.49 -11.51
C GLY A 129 0.03 14.65 -10.53
N ASN A 130 0.87 15.68 -10.60
CA ASN A 130 0.70 16.91 -9.83
C ASN A 130 0.83 18.13 -10.75
N ASP A 131 -0.14 19.02 -10.65
CA ASP A 131 -0.19 20.32 -11.34
C ASP A 131 -1.06 21.29 -10.53
N GLU A 132 -1.43 22.45 -11.07
CA GLU A 132 -2.24 23.46 -10.37
C GLU A 132 -3.64 22.96 -9.97
N GLU A 133 -4.18 21.96 -10.66
CA GLU A 133 -5.56 21.47 -10.50
C GLU A 133 -5.66 19.99 -10.11
N ASN A 134 -4.53 19.29 -10.00
CA ASN A 134 -4.48 17.87 -9.66
C ASN A 134 -3.35 17.57 -8.67
N ALA A 135 -3.55 16.54 -7.84
CA ALA A 135 -2.51 15.99 -6.99
C ALA A 135 -2.67 14.48 -6.81
N SER A 136 -1.56 13.75 -6.87
CA SER A 136 -1.56 12.30 -6.70
C SER A 136 -1.87 11.91 -5.26
N ALA A 137 -2.70 10.87 -5.12
CA ALA A 137 -3.20 10.37 -3.86
C ALA A 137 -2.91 8.87 -3.67
N ASP A 138 -3.06 8.09 -4.74
CA ASP A 138 -2.80 6.64 -4.77
C ASP A 138 -2.22 6.20 -6.11
N ALA A 139 -1.72 4.98 -6.15
CA ALA A 139 -1.34 4.31 -7.39
C ALA A 139 -1.80 2.85 -7.33
N LEU A 140 -2.22 2.32 -8.48
CA LEU A 140 -2.69 0.94 -8.62
C LEU A 140 -2.11 0.33 -9.90
N TRP A 141 -1.49 -0.85 -9.75
CA TRP A 141 -1.08 -1.70 -10.86
C TRP A 141 -2.15 -2.73 -11.15
N PHE A 142 -2.51 -2.90 -12.43
CA PHE A 142 -3.48 -3.89 -12.90
C PHE A 142 -3.38 -4.01 -14.42
N ASP A 143 -3.81 -5.13 -15.00
CA ASP A 143 -3.85 -5.33 -16.47
C ASP A 143 -5.23 -4.89 -16.99
N TYR A 144 -5.37 -3.65 -17.47
CA TYR A 144 -6.70 -3.11 -17.80
C TYR A 144 -7.24 -3.63 -19.13
N ASN A 145 -6.36 -4.09 -20.02
CA ASN A 145 -6.69 -4.49 -21.37
C ASN A 145 -6.47 -6.00 -21.63
N ASN A 146 -6.08 -6.77 -20.61
CA ASN A 146 -5.75 -8.19 -20.64
C ASN A 146 -4.59 -8.54 -21.61
N ASP A 147 -3.58 -7.68 -21.75
CA ASP A 147 -2.40 -7.94 -22.59
C ASP A 147 -1.24 -8.62 -21.84
N GLY A 148 -1.39 -8.81 -20.53
CA GLY A 148 -0.41 -9.46 -19.67
C GLY A 148 0.73 -8.54 -19.21
N PHE A 149 0.63 -7.23 -19.41
CA PHE A 149 1.52 -6.23 -18.83
C PHE A 149 0.76 -5.40 -17.78
N PRO A 150 1.34 -5.18 -16.58
CA PRO A 150 0.72 -4.29 -15.60
C PRO A 150 0.67 -2.85 -16.10
N ASP A 151 -0.53 -2.30 -16.18
CA ASP A 151 -0.82 -0.89 -16.42
C ASP A 151 -0.90 -0.12 -15.09
N LEU A 152 -0.75 1.20 -15.15
CA LEU A 152 -0.67 2.05 -13.97
C LEU A 152 -1.83 3.06 -13.93
N LEU A 153 -2.68 2.97 -12.91
CA LEU A 153 -3.62 4.02 -12.56
C LEU A 153 -3.00 4.91 -11.47
N VAL A 154 -2.79 6.19 -11.78
CA VAL A 154 -2.47 7.23 -10.79
C VAL A 154 -3.79 7.87 -10.35
N VAL A 155 -4.19 7.57 -9.12
CA VAL A 155 -5.41 8.11 -8.50
C VAL A 155 -5.11 9.50 -7.96
N ARG A 156 -5.97 10.47 -8.29
CA ARG A 156 -5.72 11.87 -7.95
C ARG A 156 -6.91 12.56 -7.30
N PHE A 157 -6.59 13.52 -6.44
CA PHE A 157 -7.46 14.68 -6.28
C PHE A 157 -7.51 15.44 -7.60
N GLY A 158 -8.71 15.72 -8.12
CA GLY A 158 -8.92 16.11 -9.51
C GLY A 158 -9.30 14.95 -10.44
N HIS A 159 -8.68 14.90 -11.61
CA HIS A 159 -8.86 13.86 -12.63
C HIS A 159 -7.84 12.76 -12.40
N SER A 160 -8.14 11.45 -12.45
CA SER A 160 -7.06 10.42 -12.36
C SER A 160 -6.33 10.25 -13.70
N ILE A 161 -5.21 9.51 -13.74
CA ILE A 161 -4.50 9.18 -15.00
C ILE A 161 -4.40 7.65 -15.12
N LEU A 162 -4.82 7.09 -16.25
CA LEU A 162 -4.55 5.70 -16.62
C LEU A 162 -3.43 5.66 -17.67
N TYR A 163 -2.34 5.00 -17.32
CA TYR A 163 -1.19 4.76 -18.17
C TYR A 163 -1.20 3.31 -18.65
N GLN A 164 -1.32 3.12 -19.97
CA GLN A 164 -1.13 1.82 -20.59
C GLN A 164 0.36 1.50 -20.68
N ASN A 165 0.77 0.31 -20.25
CA ASN A 165 2.10 -0.23 -20.46
C ASN A 165 2.26 -0.70 -21.90
N MET A 166 3.31 -0.24 -22.59
CA MET A 166 3.52 -0.56 -24.00
C MET A 166 4.41 -1.82 -24.19
N GLY A 167 4.79 -2.49 -23.10
CA GLY A 167 5.61 -3.72 -23.12
C GLY A 167 7.08 -3.51 -23.49
N ASN A 168 7.54 -2.27 -23.55
CA ASN A 168 8.91 -1.87 -23.89
C ASN A 168 9.55 -0.97 -22.81
N GLY A 169 8.96 -0.94 -21.62
CA GLY A 169 9.38 -0.10 -20.51
C GLY A 169 8.90 1.36 -20.59
N THR A 170 7.99 1.69 -21.52
CA THR A 170 7.33 3.01 -21.57
C THR A 170 5.82 2.90 -21.48
N PHE A 171 5.19 4.01 -21.10
CA PHE A 171 3.76 4.09 -20.91
C PHE A 171 3.12 5.15 -21.80
N ARG A 172 1.82 4.98 -22.04
CA ARG A 172 0.98 5.93 -22.77
C ARG A 172 -0.23 6.32 -21.92
N ASP A 173 -0.48 7.61 -21.76
CA ASP A 173 -1.74 8.09 -21.16
C ASP A 173 -2.92 7.73 -22.07
N VAL A 174 -3.81 6.89 -21.56
CA VAL A 174 -5.04 6.45 -22.22
C VAL A 174 -6.30 6.92 -21.49
N THR A 175 -6.19 7.79 -20.49
CA THR A 175 -7.27 8.21 -19.58
C THR A 175 -8.55 8.61 -20.31
N LYS A 176 -8.42 9.50 -21.30
CA LYS A 176 -9.55 9.97 -22.12
C LYS A 176 -10.12 8.87 -23.00
N ALA A 177 -9.26 8.09 -23.65
CA ALA A 177 -9.67 6.99 -24.51
C ALA A 177 -10.40 5.89 -23.71
N ALA A 178 -9.95 5.66 -22.48
CA ALA A 178 -10.54 4.69 -21.55
C ALA A 178 -11.85 5.17 -20.90
N GLY A 179 -12.25 6.43 -21.10
CA GLY A 179 -13.47 6.98 -20.49
C GLY A 179 -13.34 7.33 -19.00
N LEU A 180 -12.11 7.49 -18.50
CA LEU A 180 -11.82 7.77 -17.08
C LEU A 180 -11.48 9.25 -16.80
N ASP A 181 -11.51 10.12 -17.81
CA ASP A 181 -11.22 11.55 -17.65
C ASP A 181 -12.38 12.29 -16.97
N ARG A 182 -12.49 12.11 -15.66
CA ARG A 182 -13.54 12.69 -14.81
C ARG A 182 -12.94 13.29 -13.54
N TYR A 183 -13.43 14.47 -13.16
CA TYR A 183 -13.09 15.10 -11.89
C TYR A 183 -13.81 14.38 -10.74
N MET A 184 -13.08 13.72 -9.83
CA MET A 184 -13.69 12.86 -8.80
C MET A 184 -13.11 13.04 -7.39
N ASN A 185 -12.01 13.77 -7.21
CA ASN A 185 -11.32 13.88 -5.91
C ASN A 185 -11.07 12.51 -5.25
N ALA A 186 -10.52 11.59 -6.05
CA ALA A 186 -10.28 10.21 -5.68
C ALA A 186 -9.06 10.07 -4.79
N ILE A 187 -9.11 9.12 -3.85
CA ILE A 187 -7.99 8.84 -2.93
C ILE A 187 -7.57 7.38 -2.91
N LYS A 188 -8.41 6.47 -3.42
CA LYS A 188 -8.14 5.04 -3.45
C LYS A 188 -8.86 4.40 -4.64
N ALA A 189 -8.22 3.39 -5.20
CA ALA A 189 -8.83 2.51 -6.19
C ALA A 189 -8.47 1.05 -5.89
N ILE A 190 -9.35 0.14 -6.25
CA ILE A 190 -9.05 -1.29 -6.33
C ILE A 190 -9.52 -1.82 -7.68
N ALA A 191 -8.83 -2.85 -8.18
CA ALA A 191 -9.21 -3.60 -9.37
C ALA A 191 -9.69 -5.00 -8.98
N PHE A 192 -10.81 -5.44 -9.54
CA PHE A 192 -11.39 -6.77 -9.34
C PHE A 192 -12.41 -7.06 -10.44
N ASP A 193 -12.62 -8.33 -10.75
CA ASP A 193 -13.60 -8.79 -11.73
C ASP A 193 -14.98 -8.90 -11.03
N TYR A 194 -15.83 -7.87 -11.14
CA TYR A 194 -17.08 -7.81 -10.33
C TYR A 194 -18.20 -8.68 -10.90
N ASP A 195 -18.21 -8.91 -12.22
CA ASP A 195 -19.22 -9.71 -12.92
C ASP A 195 -18.70 -11.09 -13.38
N ASN A 196 -17.45 -11.42 -13.04
CA ASN A 196 -16.79 -12.68 -13.32
C ASN A 196 -16.69 -12.95 -14.84
N ASP A 197 -16.34 -11.92 -15.59
CA ASP A 197 -16.22 -11.97 -17.05
C ASP A 197 -14.77 -12.08 -17.57
N GLY A 198 -13.81 -12.07 -16.66
CA GLY A 198 -12.38 -12.20 -16.92
C GLY A 198 -11.67 -10.88 -17.23
N PHE A 199 -12.37 -9.74 -17.23
CA PHE A 199 -11.79 -8.41 -17.33
C PHE A 199 -11.92 -7.70 -15.99
N VAL A 200 -10.83 -7.09 -15.53
CA VAL A 200 -10.85 -6.37 -14.24
C VAL A 200 -11.56 -5.03 -14.38
N ASP A 201 -12.46 -4.78 -13.45
CA ASP A 201 -13.19 -3.53 -13.26
C ASP A 201 -12.53 -2.69 -12.16
N LEU A 202 -12.98 -1.44 -11.99
CA LEU A 202 -12.45 -0.53 -10.98
C LEU A 202 -13.52 -0.10 -9.97
N LEU A 203 -13.18 -0.07 -8.69
CA LEU A 203 -13.92 0.64 -7.65
C LEU A 203 -13.06 1.79 -7.13
N ILE A 204 -13.55 3.01 -7.25
CA ILE A 204 -12.83 4.23 -6.89
C ILE A 204 -13.52 4.93 -5.72
N GLY A 205 -12.78 5.14 -4.63
CA GLY A 205 -13.21 5.87 -3.44
C GLY A 205 -12.83 7.35 -3.52
N CYS A 206 -13.85 8.21 -3.41
CA CYS A 206 -13.71 9.66 -3.53
C CYS A 206 -13.82 10.33 -2.18
N TYR A 207 -12.79 11.10 -1.81
CA TYR A 207 -12.73 11.71 -0.48
C TYR A 207 -13.64 12.94 -0.39
N PHE A 208 -13.60 13.81 -1.38
CA PHE A 208 -14.50 14.97 -1.50
C PHE A 208 -15.45 14.80 -2.67
N GLN A 209 -16.59 15.48 -2.62
CA GLN A 209 -17.44 15.75 -3.79
C GLN A 209 -16.59 16.30 -4.97
N PRO A 210 -17.06 16.20 -6.23
CA PRO A 210 -16.30 16.61 -7.41
C PRO A 210 -16.27 18.15 -7.57
N VAL A 211 -15.66 18.82 -6.60
CA VAL A 211 -15.48 20.27 -6.51
C VAL A 211 -13.98 20.60 -6.61
N ASN A 212 -13.65 21.71 -7.26
CA ASN A 212 -12.25 22.13 -7.37
C ASN A 212 -11.70 22.57 -6.01
N ILE A 213 -10.95 21.67 -5.36
CA ILE A 213 -10.35 21.94 -4.04
C ILE A 213 -9.10 22.82 -4.14
N PHE A 214 -8.51 22.98 -5.33
CA PHE A 214 -7.29 23.76 -5.53
C PHE A 214 -7.60 25.24 -5.75
N HIS A 215 -8.73 25.51 -6.41
CA HIS A 215 -9.28 26.86 -6.64
C HIS A 215 -10.71 27.01 -6.10
N PRO A 216 -10.93 26.84 -4.79
CA PRO A 216 -12.27 26.85 -4.23
C PRO A 216 -12.86 28.26 -4.18
N SER A 217 -14.12 28.40 -4.56
CA SER A 217 -14.89 29.65 -4.38
C SER A 217 -15.39 29.84 -2.94
N THR A 218 -15.43 28.77 -2.15
CA THR A 218 -15.98 28.73 -0.78
C THR A 218 -15.25 27.66 0.03
N PRO A 219 -15.10 27.77 1.37
CA PRO A 219 -14.49 26.72 2.18
C PRO A 219 -15.44 25.55 2.46
N ARG A 220 -16.72 25.61 2.03
CA ARG A 220 -17.77 24.62 2.36
C ARG A 220 -17.55 23.20 1.82
N PHE A 221 -16.48 22.96 1.06
CA PHE A 221 -16.06 21.60 0.73
C PHE A 221 -15.28 20.93 1.87
N PHE A 222 -14.82 21.68 2.87
CA PHE A 222 -14.34 21.11 4.11
C PHE A 222 -15.49 20.58 4.96
N PRO A 223 -15.31 19.44 5.63
CA PRO A 223 -16.26 19.02 6.64
C PRO A 223 -16.36 20.09 7.73
N GLU A 224 -17.56 20.60 8.01
CA GLU A 224 -17.78 21.58 9.10
C GLU A 224 -17.46 20.97 10.48
N SER A 225 -17.45 19.64 10.60
CA SER A 225 -16.97 18.88 11.75
C SER A 225 -16.43 17.52 11.31
N PHE A 226 -15.31 17.07 11.89
CA PHE A 226 -14.82 15.69 11.73
C PHE A 226 -15.79 14.63 12.27
N GLU A 227 -16.74 15.03 13.12
CA GLU A 227 -17.73 14.13 13.72
C GLU A 227 -19.00 13.99 12.88
N ASN A 228 -19.38 15.05 12.15
CA ASN A 228 -20.68 15.13 11.44
C ASN A 228 -20.52 15.40 9.94
N ALA A 229 -19.33 15.21 9.38
CA ALA A 229 -19.05 15.35 7.97
C ALA A 229 -19.99 14.48 7.11
N ASN A 230 -20.71 15.09 6.16
CA ASN A 230 -21.61 14.40 5.23
C ASN A 230 -21.36 14.79 3.76
N ASN A 231 -20.20 15.37 3.48
CA ASN A 231 -19.80 15.93 2.18
C ASN A 231 -18.72 15.09 1.47
N GLY A 232 -18.64 13.79 1.78
CA GLY A 232 -17.72 12.85 1.13
C GLY A 232 -18.04 12.66 -0.35
N GLY A 233 -17.06 12.26 -1.16
CA GLY A 233 -17.21 12.09 -2.62
C GLY A 233 -17.98 10.86 -3.07
N GLY A 234 -18.16 9.89 -2.18
CA GLY A 234 -18.81 8.63 -2.48
C GLY A 234 -17.86 7.59 -3.06
N VAL A 235 -18.42 6.53 -3.63
CA VAL A 235 -17.70 5.42 -4.23
C VAL A 235 -18.34 5.10 -5.57
N VAL A 236 -17.51 4.92 -6.60
CA VAL A 236 -17.96 4.70 -7.98
C VAL A 236 -17.37 3.40 -8.51
N VAL A 237 -18.19 2.60 -9.17
CA VAL A 237 -17.75 1.39 -9.89
C VAL A 237 -17.69 1.69 -11.38
N PHE A 238 -16.59 1.32 -12.01
CA PHE A 238 -16.38 1.39 -13.45
C PHE A 238 -16.25 -0.02 -14.01
N HIS A 239 -17.23 -0.41 -14.83
CA HIS A 239 -17.21 -1.66 -15.58
C HIS A 239 -16.29 -1.58 -16.80
N ASN A 240 -15.46 -2.60 -17.00
CA ASN A 240 -14.60 -2.74 -18.16
C ASN A 240 -15.38 -3.28 -19.37
N ASN A 241 -15.49 -2.47 -20.42
CA ASN A 241 -16.27 -2.82 -21.61
C ASN A 241 -15.55 -3.78 -22.58
N LYS A 242 -14.38 -4.34 -22.21
CA LYS A 242 -13.59 -5.31 -23.01
C LYS A 242 -13.07 -4.76 -24.34
N ASN A 243 -13.13 -3.44 -24.51
CA ASN A 243 -12.71 -2.74 -25.71
C ASN A 243 -11.73 -1.60 -25.37
N GLY A 244 -11.11 -1.67 -24.18
CA GLY A 244 -10.21 -0.66 -23.66
C GLY A 244 -10.90 0.58 -23.08
N THR A 245 -12.21 0.51 -22.80
CA THR A 245 -12.97 1.59 -22.18
C THR A 245 -13.72 1.13 -20.94
N PHE A 246 -14.08 2.08 -20.07
CA PHE A 246 -14.85 1.84 -18.87
C PHE A 246 -16.22 2.56 -18.92
N SER A 247 -17.19 2.06 -18.16
CA SER A 247 -18.49 2.70 -17.97
C SER A 247 -18.92 2.65 -16.51
N GLU A 248 -19.44 3.77 -15.99
CA GLU A 248 -19.93 3.85 -14.62
C GLU A 248 -21.23 3.05 -14.45
N VAL A 249 -21.33 2.28 -13.36
CA VAL A 249 -22.50 1.42 -13.06
C VAL A 249 -23.18 1.75 -11.72
N THR A 250 -22.78 2.83 -11.06
CA THR A 250 -23.35 3.32 -9.78
C THR A 250 -24.36 4.44 -9.94
#